data_AF-A0A924C7L3-F1
#
_entry.id   AF-A0A924C7L3-F1
#
_cell.length_a   1.000
_cell.length_b   1.000
_cell.length_c   1.000
_cell.angle_alpha   90.00
_cell.angle_beta   90.00
_cell.angle_gamma   90.00
#
_symmetry.space_group_name_H-M   'P 1'
#
loop_
_entity.id
_entity.type
_entity.pdbx_description
1 polymer ?
#
loop_
_entity_poly.entity_id
_entity_poly.type
_entity_poly.pdbx_seq_one_letter_code
_entity_poly.pdbx_strand_id
1 'polypeptide(L)'
;ISGQGFFTVRAGAGDGETSFTRNGAFGVDAERYVVDGSGRRLQLFPTTTDGSVLTTNLGSTIAARLPLTSGSPKPTSLIKLAVNLPASAVIIPDLPVYTAQNPYIFDRNNPATFNNSTSTTIFDSLGNPVPANVYYVKTAAPSGAQTSHDWTARVFVGSTELQVAGANGIAMSFDSNGNLTAPTAPTVFDNFTVPGAGTTVGLTLDSGIATTQLAGAFSRTSVEQNGYAAGQLESVLVDGSGTLRASFTNGEVQTIGKVAIANFANPQGLKALGDARYVPTPDSGNAMTGEAGRNGLGSVRSGSLERSNVDLTAELVGLIAAQRNFQANAKAMETDSSLLQTIINLRQ
;
A
#
# COMPACT_ATOMS: atom_id res chain seq x y z
N ILE A 1 -4.11 11.08 24.06
CA ILE A 1 -2.84 11.86 24.05
C ILE A 1 -2.19 11.70 25.43
N SER A 2 -0.86 11.65 25.57
CA SER A 2 -0.25 11.64 26.91
C SER A 2 0.12 13.07 27.32
N GLY A 3 -0.72 13.70 28.13
CA GLY A 3 -0.55 15.09 28.59
C GLY A 3 -1.69 16.02 28.15
N GLN A 4 -1.38 17.30 27.99
CA GLN A 4 -2.33 18.32 27.55
C GLN A 4 -2.45 18.35 26.02
N GLY A 5 -3.67 18.56 25.52
CA GLY A 5 -3.93 18.76 24.11
C GLY A 5 -5.10 17.94 23.58
N PHE A 6 -5.53 18.32 22.37
CA PHE A 6 -6.63 17.72 21.62
C PHE A 6 -6.16 17.45 20.20
N PHE A 7 -6.60 16.34 19.61
CA PHE A 7 -6.51 16.12 18.18
C PHE A 7 -7.38 17.13 17.45
N THR A 8 -6.85 17.65 16.35
CA THR A 8 -7.59 18.53 15.44
C THR A 8 -8.28 17.69 14.36
N VAL A 9 -9.60 17.83 14.21
CA VAL A 9 -10.38 17.15 13.17
C VAL A 9 -11.26 18.14 12.40
N ARG A 10 -11.51 17.89 11.11
CA ARG A 10 -12.40 18.71 10.26
C ARG A 10 -13.45 17.87 9.57
N ALA A 11 -14.65 18.43 9.38
CA ALA A 11 -15.69 17.81 8.56
C ALA A 11 -15.36 17.97 7.06
N GLY A 12 -15.26 16.86 6.32
CA GLY A 12 -15.15 16.87 4.85
C GLY A 12 -13.82 17.40 4.29
N ALA A 13 -13.82 17.75 3.00
CA ALA A 13 -12.67 18.35 2.30
C ALA A 13 -12.75 19.89 2.36
N GLY A 14 -11.63 20.57 2.64
CA GLY A 14 -11.52 22.04 2.60
C GLY A 14 -11.77 22.74 3.95
N ASP A 15 -12.43 23.90 3.91
CA ASP A 15 -12.72 24.81 5.04
C ASP A 15 -13.84 24.32 5.97
N GLY A 16 -13.96 23.01 6.12
CA GLY A 16 -14.91 22.41 7.04
C GLY A 16 -14.69 22.87 8.48
N GLU A 17 -15.77 22.92 9.25
CA GLU A 17 -15.75 23.28 10.66
C GLU A 17 -14.66 22.49 11.40
N THR A 18 -13.72 23.21 12.02
CA THR A 18 -12.65 22.59 12.80
C THR A 18 -13.14 22.32 14.21
N SER A 19 -13.03 21.08 14.64
CA SER A 19 -13.39 20.62 15.98
C SER A 19 -12.22 19.88 16.61
N PHE A 20 -12.27 19.73 17.92
CA PHE A 20 -11.19 19.19 18.72
C PHE A 20 -11.68 17.99 19.51
N THR A 21 -10.89 16.94 19.61
CA THR A 21 -11.25 15.75 20.37
C THR A 21 -10.05 15.16 21.09
N ARG A 22 -10.27 14.59 22.28
CA ARG A 22 -9.28 13.73 22.94
C ARG A 22 -9.44 12.26 22.55
N ASN A 23 -10.55 11.90 21.92
CA ASN A 23 -10.78 10.55 21.47
C ASN A 23 -9.78 10.20 20.36
N GLY A 24 -8.94 9.19 20.62
CA GLY A 24 -7.94 8.70 19.69
C GLY A 24 -8.41 7.54 18.81
N ALA A 25 -9.70 7.20 18.85
CA ALA A 25 -10.28 6.14 18.02
C ALA A 25 -10.46 6.64 16.59
N PHE A 26 -9.45 6.41 15.76
CA PHE A 26 -9.45 6.72 14.34
C PHE A 26 -9.50 5.45 13.50
N GLY A 27 -10.26 5.49 12.40
CA GLY A 27 -10.28 4.50 11.33
C GLY A 27 -9.82 5.11 10.02
N VAL A 28 -9.86 4.31 8.94
CA VAL A 28 -9.57 4.75 7.58
C VAL A 28 -10.84 4.59 6.74
N ASP A 29 -11.25 5.65 6.05
CA ASP A 29 -12.41 5.61 5.15
C ASP A 29 -12.07 5.06 3.74
N ALA A 30 -13.07 4.94 2.87
CA ALA A 30 -12.89 4.41 1.51
C ALA A 30 -11.98 5.30 0.64
N GLU A 31 -11.96 6.61 0.90
CA GLU A 31 -11.08 7.58 0.25
C GLU A 31 -9.67 7.65 0.86
N ARG A 32 -9.42 6.83 1.88
CA ARG A 32 -8.17 6.65 2.63
C ARG A 32 -7.80 7.81 3.55
N TYR A 33 -8.78 8.59 3.98
CA TYR A 33 -8.58 9.54 5.06
C TYR A 33 -8.64 8.85 6.42
N VAL A 34 -7.80 9.32 7.33
CA VAL A 34 -7.88 8.95 8.75
C VAL A 34 -9.01 9.73 9.38
N VAL A 35 -10.06 9.05 9.79
CA VAL A 35 -11.32 9.65 10.28
C VAL A 35 -11.67 9.19 11.68
N ASP A 36 -12.31 10.05 12.46
CA ASP A 36 -12.92 9.68 13.74
C ASP A 36 -14.22 8.87 13.54
N GLY A 37 -14.83 8.40 14.64
CA GLY A 37 -16.11 7.67 14.60
C GLY A 37 -17.30 8.47 14.04
N SER A 38 -17.14 9.78 13.81
CA SER A 38 -18.14 10.65 13.17
C SER A 38 -17.79 10.98 11.71
N GLY A 39 -16.75 10.36 11.13
CA GLY A 39 -16.31 10.60 9.76
C GLY A 39 -15.52 11.91 9.55
N ARG A 40 -15.10 12.59 10.62
CA ARG A 40 -14.28 13.81 10.51
C ARG A 40 -12.81 13.45 10.37
N ARG A 41 -12.10 14.15 9.49
CA ARG A 41 -10.73 13.83 9.09
C ARG A 41 -9.73 14.42 10.07
N LEU A 42 -8.80 13.59 10.54
CA LEU A 42 -7.64 14.02 11.33
C LEU A 42 -6.80 15.01 10.53
N GLN A 43 -6.38 16.10 11.16
CA GLN A 43 -5.55 17.12 10.52
C GLN A 43 -4.07 16.92 10.88
N LEU A 44 -3.21 17.12 9.88
CA LEU A 44 -1.76 17.08 10.00
C LEU A 44 -1.17 18.44 9.62
N PHE A 45 -0.07 18.81 10.26
CA PHE A 45 0.83 19.82 9.72
C PHE A 45 1.59 19.26 8.53
N PRO A 46 1.71 20.03 7.43
CA PRO A 46 2.52 19.63 6.29
C PRO A 46 4.00 19.60 6.70
N THR A 47 4.74 18.62 6.19
CA THR A 47 6.16 18.41 6.50
C THR A 47 6.99 18.36 5.23
N THR A 48 8.29 18.60 5.35
CA THR A 48 9.27 18.21 4.33
C THR A 48 9.38 16.68 4.25
N THR A 49 10.09 16.16 3.25
CA THR A 49 10.40 14.73 3.10
C THR A 49 11.09 14.15 4.35
N ASP A 50 11.94 14.95 5.00
CA ASP A 50 12.68 14.58 6.21
C ASP A 50 11.80 14.64 7.49
N GLY A 51 10.54 15.06 7.37
CA GLY A 51 9.58 15.14 8.47
C GLY A 51 9.64 16.42 9.30
N SER A 52 10.34 17.46 8.82
CA SER A 52 10.33 18.78 9.47
C SER A 52 9.02 19.50 9.17
N VAL A 53 8.36 20.07 10.18
CA VAL A 53 7.10 20.79 10.04
C VAL A 53 7.32 22.12 9.31
N LEU A 54 6.55 22.36 8.25
CA LEU A 54 6.61 23.61 7.47
C LEU A 54 5.86 24.76 8.16
N THR A 55 4.74 24.45 8.81
CA THR A 55 3.91 25.42 9.52
C THR A 55 3.03 24.73 10.55
N THR A 56 2.80 25.38 11.68
CA THR A 56 1.88 24.94 12.73
C THR A 56 0.54 25.67 12.68
N ASN A 57 0.29 26.46 11.63
CA ASN A 57 -0.96 27.20 11.46
C ASN A 57 -2.12 26.25 11.15
N LEU A 58 -3.21 26.37 11.90
CA LEU A 58 -4.41 25.55 11.73
C LEU A 58 -5.01 25.64 10.31
N GLY A 59 -4.96 26.82 9.69
CA GLY A 59 -5.44 27.05 8.33
C GLY A 59 -4.63 26.31 7.25
N SER A 60 -3.37 25.98 7.52
CA SER A 60 -2.46 25.30 6.59
C SER A 60 -2.36 23.80 6.84
N THR A 61 -3.17 23.27 7.75
CA THR A 61 -3.25 21.83 7.97
C THR A 61 -3.83 21.11 6.76
N ILE A 62 -3.37 19.88 6.57
CA ILE A 62 -3.84 18.97 5.53
C ILE A 62 -4.57 17.81 6.20
N ALA A 63 -5.60 17.28 5.54
CA ALA A 63 -6.26 16.07 6.02
C ALA A 63 -5.29 14.87 5.91
N ALA A 64 -5.22 14.08 6.98
CA ALA A 64 -4.45 12.84 7.02
C ALA A 64 -5.02 11.87 5.99
N ARG A 65 -4.31 11.66 4.88
CA ARG A 65 -4.68 10.72 3.83
C ARG A 65 -3.54 9.74 3.60
N LEU A 66 -3.85 8.45 3.66
CA LEU A 66 -2.86 7.40 3.47
C LEU A 66 -2.63 7.16 1.97
N PRO A 67 -1.39 7.29 1.46
CA PRO A 67 -1.04 6.92 0.08
C PRO A 67 -1.22 5.40 -0.15
N LEU A 68 -1.46 5.00 -1.40
CA LEU A 68 -1.72 3.59 -1.76
C LEU A 68 -0.42 2.96 -2.21
N THR A 69 0.33 3.77 -2.94
CA THR A 69 1.57 3.40 -3.56
C THR A 69 2.63 4.46 -3.29
N SER A 70 3.89 4.03 -3.27
CA SER A 70 5.05 4.91 -3.27
C SER A 70 5.96 4.65 -4.46
N GLY A 71 6.61 5.73 -4.91
CA GLY A 71 7.44 5.75 -6.10
C GLY A 71 6.64 5.73 -7.39
N SER A 72 7.37 5.83 -8.50
CA SER A 72 6.82 5.61 -9.84
C SER A 72 7.14 4.18 -10.29
N PRO A 73 6.19 3.46 -10.88
CA PRO A 73 6.47 2.15 -11.46
C PRO A 73 7.52 2.29 -12.56
N LYS A 74 8.32 1.25 -12.74
CA LYS A 74 9.29 1.18 -13.82
C LYS A 74 8.94 0.00 -14.73
N PRO A 75 8.62 0.25 -16.02
CA PRO A 75 8.38 -0.84 -16.96
C PRO A 75 9.64 -1.69 -17.13
N THR A 76 9.46 -2.99 -17.29
CA THR A 76 10.57 -3.90 -17.59
C THR A 76 11.09 -3.63 -19.00
N SER A 77 12.40 -3.38 -19.10
CA SER A 77 13.09 -3.20 -20.38
C SER A 77 14.13 -4.29 -20.65
N LEU A 78 14.49 -5.08 -19.63
CA LEU A 78 15.49 -6.14 -19.72
C LEU A 78 15.04 -7.35 -18.91
N ILE A 79 15.12 -8.52 -19.54
CA ILE A 79 15.05 -9.84 -18.90
C ILE A 79 16.41 -10.51 -19.10
N LYS A 80 17.03 -10.96 -18.01
CA LYS A 80 18.16 -11.90 -18.05
C LYS A 80 17.64 -13.28 -17.70
N LEU A 81 17.76 -14.23 -18.62
CA LEU A 81 17.22 -15.57 -18.45
C LEU A 81 18.27 -16.60 -18.86
N ALA A 82 18.74 -17.41 -17.91
CA ALA A 82 19.60 -18.54 -18.20
C ALA A 82 18.86 -19.86 -17.96
N VAL A 83 18.97 -20.78 -18.91
CA VAL A 83 18.34 -22.12 -18.83
C VAL A 83 19.32 -23.21 -19.23
N ASN A 84 19.07 -24.43 -18.76
CA ASN A 84 19.64 -25.65 -19.35
C ASN A 84 18.59 -26.30 -20.26
N LEU A 85 18.90 -26.43 -21.54
CA LEU A 85 18.08 -27.14 -22.52
C LEU A 85 18.51 -28.61 -22.62
N PRO A 86 17.57 -29.58 -22.59
CA PRO A 86 17.94 -31.00 -22.68
C PRO A 86 18.63 -31.34 -24.01
N ALA A 87 19.87 -31.83 -23.95
CA ALA A 87 20.58 -32.26 -25.16
C ALA A 87 19.84 -33.37 -25.92
N SER A 88 19.16 -34.27 -25.19
CA SER A 88 18.35 -35.39 -25.72
C SER A 88 16.96 -34.99 -26.24
N ALA A 89 16.60 -33.71 -26.21
CA ALA A 89 15.31 -33.27 -26.75
C ALA A 89 15.14 -33.67 -28.22
N VAL A 90 13.93 -34.09 -28.56
CA VAL A 90 13.53 -34.42 -29.93
C VAL A 90 13.40 -33.14 -30.76
N ILE A 91 13.74 -33.23 -32.05
CA ILE A 91 13.48 -32.15 -33.02
C ILE A 91 12.01 -32.28 -33.41
N ILE A 92 11.14 -31.47 -32.79
CA ILE A 92 9.68 -31.56 -32.99
C ILE A 92 9.29 -31.38 -34.46
N PRO A 93 9.85 -30.40 -35.21
CA PRO A 93 9.52 -30.22 -36.63
C PRO A 93 9.78 -31.46 -37.51
N ASP A 94 10.68 -32.36 -37.09
CA ASP A 94 11.06 -33.57 -37.84
C ASP A 94 10.23 -34.81 -37.46
N LEU A 95 9.26 -34.67 -36.54
CA LEU A 95 8.44 -35.80 -36.13
C LEU A 95 7.55 -36.29 -37.31
N PRO A 96 7.30 -37.61 -37.44
CA PRO A 96 6.54 -38.18 -38.56
C PRO A 96 5.10 -37.67 -38.72
N VAL A 97 4.55 -37.04 -37.68
CA VAL A 97 3.22 -36.41 -37.71
C VAL A 97 3.20 -35.17 -38.62
N TYR A 98 4.34 -34.53 -38.83
CA TYR A 98 4.48 -33.38 -39.72
C TYR A 98 4.90 -33.85 -41.12
N THR A 99 4.17 -33.39 -42.11
CA THR A 99 4.34 -33.79 -43.52
C THR A 99 4.18 -32.57 -44.42
N ALA A 100 4.42 -32.70 -45.73
CA ALA A 100 4.16 -31.61 -46.67
C ALA A 100 2.69 -31.14 -46.66
N GLN A 101 1.75 -32.03 -46.34
CA GLN A 101 0.32 -31.75 -46.21
C GLN A 101 -0.10 -31.31 -44.79
N ASN A 102 0.78 -31.48 -43.80
CA ASN A 102 0.59 -31.05 -42.41
C ASN A 102 1.90 -30.43 -41.89
N PRO A 103 2.25 -29.21 -42.33
CA PRO A 103 3.50 -28.57 -41.92
C PRO A 103 3.49 -28.27 -40.43
N TYR A 104 4.68 -28.32 -39.82
CA TYR A 104 4.84 -27.89 -38.43
C TYR A 104 4.44 -26.42 -38.27
N ILE A 105 3.53 -26.15 -37.32
CA ILE A 105 3.12 -24.82 -36.91
C ILE A 105 3.25 -24.78 -35.38
N PHE A 106 3.99 -23.79 -34.89
CA PHE A 106 4.08 -23.56 -33.46
C PHE A 106 2.73 -23.09 -32.89
N ASP A 107 2.29 -23.71 -31.79
CA ASP A 107 1.11 -23.28 -31.04
C ASP A 107 1.40 -23.37 -29.53
N ARG A 108 1.46 -22.19 -28.88
CA ARG A 108 1.73 -22.06 -27.44
C ARG A 108 0.72 -22.80 -26.55
N ASN A 109 -0.49 -23.07 -27.06
CA ASN A 109 -1.53 -23.78 -26.31
C ASN A 109 -1.46 -25.31 -26.52
N ASN A 110 -0.67 -25.76 -27.50
CA ASN A 110 -0.46 -27.16 -27.78
C ASN A 110 0.94 -27.61 -27.32
N PRO A 111 1.04 -28.36 -26.20
CA PRO A 111 2.33 -28.80 -25.66
C PRO A 111 3.09 -29.75 -26.58
N ALA A 112 2.47 -30.31 -27.62
CA ALA A 112 3.16 -31.13 -28.62
C ALA A 112 4.00 -30.31 -29.62
N THR A 113 3.87 -28.97 -29.62
CA THR A 113 4.56 -28.10 -30.59
C THR A 113 5.84 -27.45 -30.04
N PHE A 114 6.18 -27.65 -28.77
CA PHE A 114 7.39 -27.13 -28.16
C PHE A 114 8.00 -28.12 -27.16
N ASN A 115 9.32 -28.04 -26.94
CA ASN A 115 10.01 -28.98 -26.06
C ASN A 115 9.84 -28.59 -24.59
N ASN A 116 10.06 -27.31 -24.28
CA ASN A 116 10.00 -26.79 -22.92
C ASN A 116 9.51 -25.35 -22.92
N SER A 117 9.00 -24.89 -21.79
CA SER A 117 8.65 -23.49 -21.61
C SER A 117 9.02 -23.01 -20.20
N THR A 118 9.21 -21.71 -20.07
CA THR A 118 9.37 -21.05 -18.79
C THR A 118 8.65 -19.71 -18.79
N SER A 119 8.38 -19.19 -17.60
CA SER A 119 7.64 -17.95 -17.42
C SER A 119 8.34 -17.07 -16.40
N THR A 120 8.26 -15.76 -16.64
CA THR A 120 8.66 -14.70 -15.69
C THR A 120 7.62 -13.59 -15.71
N THR A 121 7.50 -12.85 -14.61
CA THR A 121 6.61 -11.70 -14.52
C THR A 121 7.38 -10.44 -14.88
N ILE A 122 6.85 -9.66 -15.82
CA ILE A 122 7.34 -8.32 -16.17
C ILE A 122 6.32 -7.26 -15.77
N PHE A 123 6.73 -5.99 -15.74
CA PHE A 123 5.88 -4.87 -15.38
C PHE A 123 5.69 -3.92 -16.57
N ASP A 124 4.46 -3.44 -16.76
CA ASP A 124 4.15 -2.40 -17.73
C ASP A 124 4.48 -0.98 -17.20
N SER A 125 4.19 0.07 -17.97
CA SER A 125 4.43 1.46 -17.57
C SER A 125 3.57 1.94 -16.41
N LEU A 126 2.49 1.23 -16.08
CA LEU A 126 1.59 1.51 -14.97
C LEU A 126 1.93 0.66 -13.73
N GLY A 127 2.89 -0.27 -13.84
CA GLY A 127 3.28 -1.19 -12.78
C GLY A 127 2.41 -2.44 -12.68
N ASN A 128 1.56 -2.74 -13.68
CA ASN A 128 0.78 -3.98 -13.69
C ASN A 128 1.69 -5.16 -14.05
N PRO A 129 1.57 -6.30 -13.34
CA PRO A 129 2.30 -7.51 -13.67
C PRO A 129 1.72 -8.19 -14.92
N VAL A 130 2.57 -8.53 -15.87
CA VAL A 130 2.22 -9.27 -17.10
C VAL A 130 3.16 -10.48 -17.25
N PRO A 131 2.64 -11.68 -17.53
CA PRO A 131 3.48 -12.84 -17.74
C PRO A 131 4.21 -12.76 -19.09
N ALA A 132 5.53 -12.96 -19.05
CA ALA A 132 6.38 -13.19 -20.21
C ALA A 132 6.76 -14.67 -20.26
N ASN A 133 6.27 -15.38 -21.27
CA ASN A 133 6.49 -16.80 -21.48
C ASN A 133 7.51 -17.01 -22.59
N VAL A 134 8.49 -17.88 -22.36
CA VAL A 134 9.49 -18.27 -23.35
C VAL A 134 9.29 -19.75 -23.63
N TYR A 135 9.09 -20.09 -24.91
CA TYR A 135 8.94 -21.45 -25.41
C TYR A 135 10.16 -21.83 -26.23
N TYR A 136 10.69 -23.02 -25.97
CA TYR A 136 11.90 -23.53 -26.61
C TYR A 136 11.54 -24.69 -27.52
N VAL A 137 11.96 -24.60 -28.78
CA VAL A 137 11.79 -25.63 -29.80
C VAL A 137 13.16 -26.00 -30.33
N LYS A 138 13.57 -27.25 -30.25
CA LYS A 138 14.78 -27.73 -30.89
C LYS A 138 14.52 -27.87 -32.38
N THR A 139 15.34 -27.22 -33.20
CA THR A 139 15.16 -27.17 -34.65
C THR A 139 16.16 -28.01 -35.40
N ALA A 140 17.34 -28.26 -34.83
CA ALA A 140 18.32 -29.12 -35.47
C ALA A 140 19.37 -29.69 -34.50
N ALA A 141 20.06 -30.74 -34.97
CA ALA A 141 21.17 -31.38 -34.28
C ALA A 141 22.33 -31.60 -35.26
N PRO A 142 23.57 -31.73 -34.76
CA PRO A 142 24.74 -31.92 -35.60
C PRO A 142 24.59 -33.12 -36.54
N SER A 143 24.59 -32.87 -37.84
CA SER A 143 24.53 -33.88 -38.88
C SER A 143 25.13 -33.33 -40.18
N GLY A 144 26.05 -34.09 -40.80
CA GLY A 144 26.71 -33.67 -42.04
C GLY A 144 27.44 -32.33 -41.92
N ALA A 145 27.01 -31.33 -42.70
CA ALA A 145 27.56 -29.97 -42.69
C ALA A 145 27.11 -29.11 -41.49
N GLN A 146 26.07 -29.55 -40.77
CA GLN A 146 25.62 -28.88 -39.55
C GLN A 146 26.43 -29.35 -38.35
N THR A 147 27.14 -28.43 -37.71
CA THR A 147 28.03 -28.71 -36.57
C THR A 147 27.46 -28.24 -35.23
N SER A 148 26.40 -27.42 -35.23
CA SER A 148 25.75 -26.89 -34.03
C SER A 148 24.45 -27.62 -33.69
N HIS A 149 24.07 -27.55 -32.43
CA HIS A 149 22.69 -27.77 -32.02
C HIS A 149 21.92 -26.46 -32.11
N ASP A 150 20.78 -26.46 -32.81
CA ASP A 150 19.99 -25.25 -32.97
C ASP A 150 18.62 -25.37 -32.30
N TRP A 151 18.21 -24.25 -31.72
CA TRP A 151 16.96 -24.07 -31.04
C TRP A 151 16.34 -22.74 -31.47
N THR A 152 15.01 -22.66 -31.38
CA THR A 152 14.27 -21.41 -31.52
C THR A 152 13.57 -21.12 -30.20
N ALA A 153 13.82 -19.93 -29.64
CA ALA A 153 13.10 -19.42 -28.48
C ALA A 153 12.00 -18.45 -28.94
N ARG A 154 10.74 -18.74 -28.64
CA ARG A 154 9.60 -17.86 -28.92
C ARG A 154 9.13 -17.20 -27.66
N VAL A 155 9.00 -15.88 -27.68
CA VAL A 155 8.65 -15.09 -26.50
C VAL A 155 7.27 -14.48 -26.66
N PHE A 156 6.44 -14.66 -25.64
CA PHE A 156 5.09 -14.12 -25.57
C PHE A 156 4.96 -13.22 -24.36
N VAL A 157 4.39 -12.04 -24.52
CA VAL A 157 3.95 -11.20 -23.41
C VAL A 157 2.43 -11.13 -23.44
N GLY A 158 1.79 -11.73 -22.44
CA GLY A 158 0.33 -11.92 -22.46
C GLY A 158 -0.10 -12.75 -23.68
N SER A 159 -0.88 -12.15 -24.59
CA SER A 159 -1.33 -12.78 -25.85
C SER A 159 -0.42 -12.53 -27.05
N THR A 160 0.51 -11.59 -26.97
CA THR A 160 1.30 -11.10 -28.12
C THR A 160 2.60 -11.88 -28.24
N GLU A 161 2.88 -12.43 -29.43
CA GLU A 161 4.20 -12.97 -29.78
C GLU A 161 5.14 -11.81 -30.10
N LEU A 162 6.33 -11.79 -29.48
CA LEU A 162 7.34 -10.77 -29.76
C LEU A 162 8.17 -11.17 -30.98
N GLN A 163 8.52 -10.16 -31.77
CA GLN A 163 9.30 -10.31 -32.98
C GLN A 163 10.68 -9.68 -32.82
N VAL A 164 11.63 -10.17 -33.61
CA VAL A 164 12.96 -9.58 -33.74
C VAL A 164 13.18 -9.29 -35.21
N ALA A 165 13.28 -8.02 -35.59
CA ALA A 165 13.40 -7.61 -36.99
C ALA A 165 12.30 -8.19 -37.90
N GLY A 166 11.06 -8.23 -37.39
CA GLY A 166 9.88 -8.76 -38.10
C GLY A 166 9.77 -10.28 -38.16
N ALA A 167 10.73 -11.03 -37.59
CA ALA A 167 10.71 -12.49 -37.54
C ALA A 167 10.23 -13.01 -36.17
N ASN A 168 9.48 -14.12 -36.18
CA ASN A 168 9.03 -14.78 -34.96
C ASN A 168 10.13 -15.69 -34.41
N GLY A 169 10.48 -15.48 -33.14
CA GLY A 169 11.44 -16.30 -32.43
C GLY A 169 12.90 -15.85 -32.59
N ILE A 170 13.71 -16.32 -31.65
CA ILE A 170 15.14 -16.06 -31.55
C ILE A 170 15.87 -17.35 -31.88
N ALA A 171 16.72 -17.32 -32.90
CA ALA A 171 17.61 -18.42 -33.22
C ALA A 171 18.70 -18.52 -32.14
N MET A 172 18.85 -19.72 -31.57
CA MET A 172 19.86 -20.04 -30.60
C MET A 172 20.70 -21.21 -31.12
N SER A 173 22.02 -21.08 -31.07
CA SER A 173 22.94 -22.13 -31.50
C SER A 173 23.89 -22.46 -30.37
N PHE A 174 24.24 -23.75 -30.26
CA PHE A 174 25.14 -24.28 -29.24
C PHE A 174 26.29 -25.02 -29.89
N ASP A 175 27.49 -24.91 -29.29
CA ASP A 175 28.66 -25.68 -29.68
C ASP A 175 28.56 -27.15 -29.22
N SER A 176 29.57 -27.95 -29.58
CA SER A 176 29.65 -29.37 -29.17
C SER A 176 29.80 -29.58 -27.66
N ASN A 177 30.17 -28.53 -26.92
CA ASN A 177 30.31 -28.56 -25.46
C ASN A 177 29.03 -28.10 -24.75
N GLY A 178 27.99 -27.74 -25.51
CA GLY A 178 26.71 -27.28 -24.97
C GLY A 178 26.72 -25.80 -24.55
N ASN A 179 27.69 -25.00 -24.96
CA ASN A 179 27.71 -23.56 -24.70
C ASN A 179 26.95 -22.80 -25.78
N LEU A 180 26.24 -21.74 -25.39
CA LEU A 180 25.55 -20.85 -26.31
C LEU A 180 26.56 -20.06 -27.16
N THR A 181 26.48 -20.19 -28.49
CA THR A 181 27.31 -19.45 -29.46
C THR A 181 26.53 -18.37 -30.21
N ALA A 182 25.19 -18.49 -30.25
CA ALA A 182 24.29 -17.43 -30.70
C ALA A 182 22.98 -17.49 -29.89
N PRO A 183 22.35 -16.35 -29.54
CA PRO A 183 22.83 -14.99 -29.78
C PRO A 183 24.06 -14.63 -28.93
N THR A 184 25.00 -13.85 -29.48
CA THR A 184 26.22 -13.41 -28.78
C THR A 184 26.04 -12.14 -27.96
N ALA A 185 24.90 -11.46 -28.12
CA ALA A 185 24.52 -10.24 -27.44
C ALA A 185 23.04 -10.28 -27.03
N PRO A 186 22.61 -9.44 -26.08
CA PRO A 186 21.19 -9.32 -25.73
C PRO A 186 20.32 -9.03 -26.96
N THR A 187 19.25 -9.80 -27.11
CA THR A 187 18.34 -9.69 -28.25
C THR A 187 17.27 -8.63 -27.94
N VAL A 188 17.23 -7.58 -28.76
CA VAL A 188 16.23 -6.52 -28.65
C VAL A 188 15.00 -6.92 -29.47
N PHE A 189 13.84 -6.96 -28.83
CA PHE A 189 12.57 -7.17 -29.55
C PHE A 189 12.11 -5.89 -30.24
N ASP A 190 11.36 -6.07 -31.31
CA ASP A 190 10.60 -5.01 -31.92
C ASP A 190 9.62 -4.43 -30.88
N ASN A 191 9.37 -3.13 -31.01
CA ASN A 191 8.43 -2.43 -30.16
C ASN A 191 7.06 -3.08 -30.20
N PHE A 192 6.51 -3.40 -29.03
CA PHE A 192 5.20 -4.03 -28.90
C PHE A 192 4.33 -3.28 -27.89
N THR A 193 3.02 -3.39 -28.06
CA THR A 193 2.05 -2.84 -27.12
C THR A 193 1.69 -3.90 -26.08
N VAL A 194 1.89 -3.58 -24.80
CA VAL A 194 1.48 -4.46 -23.70
C VAL A 194 -0.06 -4.42 -23.61
N PRO A 195 -0.76 -5.57 -23.64
CA PRO A 195 -2.21 -5.59 -23.49
C PRO A 195 -2.66 -4.89 -22.20
N GLY A 196 -3.55 -3.90 -22.31
CA GLY A 196 -4.09 -3.14 -21.18
C GLY A 196 -3.38 -1.81 -20.82
N ALA A 197 -2.10 -1.64 -21.19
CA ALA A 197 -1.34 -0.43 -20.85
C ALA A 197 -1.48 0.69 -21.89
N GLY A 198 -1.76 0.35 -23.16
CA GLY A 198 -1.84 1.31 -24.27
C GLY A 198 -0.51 1.96 -24.67
N THR A 199 0.59 1.62 -23.99
CA THR A 199 1.93 2.12 -24.25
C THR A 199 2.79 1.08 -24.97
N THR A 200 3.66 1.58 -25.83
CA THR A 200 4.62 0.76 -26.56
C THR A 200 5.90 0.66 -25.74
N VAL A 201 6.36 -0.56 -25.47
CA VAL A 201 7.53 -0.84 -24.65
C VAL A 201 8.60 -1.52 -25.51
N GLY A 202 9.86 -1.18 -25.29
CA GLY A 202 11.01 -1.93 -25.81
C GLY A 202 11.47 -2.94 -24.76
N LEU A 203 11.62 -4.20 -25.15
CA LEU A 203 12.09 -5.27 -24.27
C LEU A 203 13.33 -5.92 -24.87
N THR A 204 14.31 -6.19 -24.04
CA THR A 204 15.51 -6.95 -24.40
C THR A 204 15.55 -8.25 -23.62
N LEU A 205 15.79 -9.36 -24.31
CA LEU A 205 16.11 -10.64 -23.69
C LEU A 205 17.60 -10.91 -23.78
N ASP A 206 18.24 -11.03 -22.62
CA ASP A 206 19.59 -11.54 -22.49
C ASP A 206 19.53 -13.00 -22.06
N SER A 207 19.75 -13.91 -23.02
CA SER A 207 19.85 -15.34 -22.75
C SER A 207 21.11 -15.70 -21.96
N GLY A 208 22.10 -14.80 -21.91
CA GLY A 208 23.35 -14.95 -21.18
C GLY A 208 24.23 -16.12 -21.65
N ILE A 209 25.53 -16.02 -21.35
CA ILE A 209 26.48 -17.13 -21.56
C ILE A 209 26.25 -18.32 -20.63
N ALA A 210 25.41 -18.16 -19.61
CA ALA A 210 25.03 -19.19 -18.66
C ALA A 210 23.90 -20.11 -19.18
N THR A 211 23.29 -19.79 -20.33
CA THR A 211 22.40 -20.71 -21.02
C THR A 211 23.22 -21.82 -21.66
N THR A 212 22.83 -23.06 -21.40
CA THR A 212 23.55 -24.24 -21.87
C THR A 212 22.60 -25.28 -22.46
N GLN A 213 23.19 -26.22 -23.18
CA GLN A 213 22.53 -27.42 -23.64
C GLN A 213 23.33 -28.64 -23.16
N LEU A 214 22.98 -29.17 -21.99
CA LEU A 214 23.66 -30.32 -21.39
C LEU A 214 22.72 -31.52 -21.25
N ALA A 215 23.32 -32.66 -20.87
CA ALA A 215 22.56 -33.83 -20.46
C ALA A 215 21.77 -33.50 -19.17
N GLY A 216 20.47 -33.77 -19.18
CA GLY A 216 19.60 -33.49 -18.04
C GLY A 216 18.22 -32.99 -18.47
N ALA A 217 17.33 -32.88 -17.50
CA ALA A 217 16.02 -32.26 -17.71
C ALA A 217 16.17 -30.75 -17.91
N PHE A 218 15.13 -30.13 -18.45
CA PHE A 218 15.06 -28.69 -18.57
C PHE A 218 15.10 -28.06 -17.18
N SER A 219 15.93 -27.04 -17.00
CA SER A 219 15.96 -26.27 -15.76
C SER A 219 16.18 -24.79 -16.04
N ARG A 220 15.60 -23.95 -15.19
CA ARG A 220 15.84 -22.51 -15.20
C ARG A 220 16.97 -22.20 -14.23
N THR A 221 18.14 -21.86 -14.76
CA THR A 221 19.35 -21.56 -14.01
C THR A 221 19.25 -20.22 -13.29
N SER A 222 18.78 -19.18 -13.98
CA SER A 222 18.54 -17.87 -13.38
C SER A 222 17.48 -17.09 -14.15
N VAL A 223 16.79 -16.19 -13.46
CA VAL A 223 15.89 -15.23 -14.07
C VAL A 223 15.91 -13.92 -13.30
N GLU A 224 16.20 -12.82 -13.99
CA GLU A 224 16.18 -11.47 -13.45
C GLU A 224 15.49 -10.54 -14.44
N GLN A 225 14.85 -9.49 -13.93
CA GLN A 225 14.27 -8.44 -14.75
C GLN A 225 14.35 -7.10 -14.00
N ASN A 226 14.35 -5.99 -14.75
CA ASN A 226 14.72 -4.67 -14.21
C ASN A 226 13.54 -3.70 -13.96
N GLY A 227 12.30 -4.14 -14.14
CA GLY A 227 11.07 -3.42 -13.86
C GLY A 227 10.49 -3.75 -12.49
N TYR A 228 9.62 -2.88 -11.99
CA TYR A 228 8.97 -3.05 -10.69
C TYR A 228 7.68 -2.24 -10.63
N ALA A 229 6.70 -2.76 -9.89
CA ALA A 229 5.52 -2.00 -9.53
C ALA A 229 5.87 -0.88 -8.54
N ALA A 230 4.99 0.11 -8.42
CA ALA A 230 5.05 1.03 -7.28
C ALA A 230 4.88 0.23 -5.97
N GLY A 231 5.62 0.59 -4.93
CA GLY A 231 5.54 -0.11 -3.64
C GLY A 231 4.14 0.08 -3.07
N GLN A 232 3.50 -1.00 -2.62
CA GLN A 232 2.15 -0.93 -2.02
C GLN A 232 2.26 -0.55 -0.54
N LEU A 233 1.28 0.19 0.00
CA LEU A 233 1.25 0.51 1.42
C LEU A 233 1.23 -0.78 2.24
N GLU A 234 2.26 -0.99 3.06
CA GLU A 234 2.41 -2.18 3.90
C GLU A 234 2.00 -1.87 5.35
N SER A 235 2.46 -0.74 5.89
CA SER A 235 2.13 -0.33 7.25
C SER A 235 2.16 1.18 7.43
N VAL A 236 1.50 1.64 8.50
CA VAL A 236 1.49 3.04 8.92
C VAL A 236 2.02 3.11 10.34
N LEU A 237 3.03 3.96 10.55
CA LEU A 237 3.63 4.21 11.85
C LEU A 237 3.34 5.63 12.30
N VAL A 238 3.03 5.78 13.60
CA VAL A 238 2.96 7.08 14.27
C VAL A 238 3.96 7.08 15.40
N ASP A 239 4.92 8.00 15.37
CA ASP A 239 5.91 8.15 16.43
C ASP A 239 5.40 8.99 17.62
N GLY A 240 6.19 9.05 18.69
CA GLY A 240 5.86 9.81 19.90
C GLY A 240 5.72 11.33 19.69
N SER A 241 6.35 11.84 18.63
CA SER A 241 6.27 13.25 18.20
C SER A 241 5.06 13.51 17.28
N GLY A 242 4.25 12.49 17.01
CA GLY A 242 3.07 12.57 16.15
C GLY A 242 3.40 12.55 14.67
N THR A 243 4.62 12.20 14.24
CA THR A 243 4.94 12.06 12.81
C THR A 243 4.27 10.80 12.28
N LEU A 244 3.46 10.97 11.24
CA LEU A 244 2.80 9.89 10.51
C LEU A 244 3.66 9.49 9.31
N ARG A 245 4.09 8.23 9.28
CA ARG A 245 4.89 7.64 8.21
C ARG A 245 4.18 6.41 7.62
N ALA A 246 4.25 6.27 6.30
CA ALA A 246 3.83 5.08 5.58
C ALA A 246 5.06 4.30 5.11
N SER A 247 5.09 3.00 5.37
CA SER A 247 6.10 2.08 4.84
C SER A 247 5.48 1.25 3.72
N PHE A 248 6.25 1.01 2.67
CA PHE A 248 5.78 0.34 1.46
C PHE A 248 6.58 -0.92 1.16
N THR A 249 5.99 -1.82 0.37
CA THR A 249 6.61 -3.12 0.01
C THR A 249 7.92 -3.01 -0.78
N ASN A 250 8.22 -1.83 -1.34
CA ASN A 250 9.50 -1.53 -2.01
C ASN A 250 10.59 -1.05 -1.02
N GLY A 251 10.32 -1.05 0.29
CA GLY A 251 11.22 -0.57 1.34
C GLY A 251 11.26 0.94 1.50
N GLU A 252 10.50 1.69 0.70
CA GLU A 252 10.40 3.14 0.83
C GLU A 252 9.57 3.52 2.07
N VAL A 253 9.96 4.62 2.72
CA VAL A 253 9.23 5.19 3.85
C VAL A 253 8.89 6.64 3.52
N GLN A 254 7.60 6.94 3.40
CA GLN A 254 7.10 8.28 3.10
C GLN A 254 6.54 8.94 4.36
N THR A 255 6.99 10.17 4.65
CA THR A 255 6.35 10.99 5.69
C THR A 255 5.10 11.65 5.12
N ILE A 256 3.94 11.40 5.74
CA ILE A 256 2.64 11.96 5.32
C ILE A 256 2.44 13.35 5.93
N GLY A 257 2.87 13.53 7.18
CA GLY A 257 2.76 14.77 7.93
C GLY A 257 2.92 14.53 9.43
N LYS A 258 2.74 15.59 10.23
CA LYS A 258 2.75 15.49 11.69
C LYS A 258 1.39 15.83 12.28
N VAL A 259 0.87 15.03 13.21
CA VAL A 259 -0.45 15.22 13.81
C VAL A 259 -0.57 16.61 14.43
N ALA A 260 -1.62 17.35 14.04
CA ALA A 260 -1.89 18.68 14.56
C ALA A 260 -2.58 18.59 15.93
N ILE A 261 -1.84 18.93 16.98
CA ILE A 261 -2.37 19.02 18.35
C ILE A 261 -2.67 20.48 18.66
N ALA A 262 -3.83 20.71 19.30
CA ALA A 262 -4.21 22.01 19.81
C ALA A 262 -4.34 21.98 21.34
N ASN A 263 -3.99 23.08 21.98
CA ASN A 263 -4.31 23.36 23.38
C ASN A 263 -5.08 24.67 23.49
N PHE A 264 -5.73 24.89 24.63
CA PHE A 264 -6.54 26.06 24.91
C PHE A 264 -6.10 26.67 26.24
N ALA A 265 -6.21 27.99 26.36
CA ALA A 265 -5.91 28.68 27.61
C ALA A 265 -6.85 28.21 28.73
N ASN A 266 -8.13 28.02 28.39
CA ASN A 266 -9.12 27.46 29.30
C ASN A 266 -9.91 26.32 28.62
N PRO A 267 -9.48 25.04 28.80
CA PRO A 267 -10.20 23.90 28.24
C PRO A 267 -11.64 23.73 28.74
N GLN A 268 -11.97 24.25 29.92
CA GLN A 268 -13.34 24.18 30.47
C GLN A 268 -14.31 25.14 29.78
N GLY A 269 -13.80 26.15 29.07
CA GLY A 269 -14.60 27.06 28.25
C GLY A 269 -15.03 26.44 26.91
N LEU A 270 -14.54 25.25 26.56
CA LEU A 270 -14.89 24.61 25.31
C LEU A 270 -16.36 24.16 25.30
N LYS A 271 -17.05 24.43 24.19
CA LYS A 271 -18.41 23.93 24.01
C LYS A 271 -18.37 22.50 23.47
N ALA A 272 -18.98 21.57 24.19
CA ALA A 272 -19.13 20.20 23.73
C ALA A 272 -20.17 20.11 22.59
N LEU A 273 -19.81 19.39 21.52
CA LEU A 273 -20.71 19.09 20.39
C LEU A 273 -21.32 17.67 20.47
N GLY A 274 -20.91 16.86 21.44
CA GLY A 274 -21.22 15.41 21.48
C GLY A 274 -20.07 14.55 20.95
N ASP A 275 -20.11 13.24 21.21
CA ASP A 275 -19.10 12.26 20.80
C ASP A 275 -17.66 12.59 21.22
N ALA A 276 -17.50 13.21 22.39
CA ALA A 276 -16.22 13.74 22.89
C ALA A 276 -15.54 14.76 21.95
N ARG A 277 -16.35 15.54 21.21
CA ARG A 277 -15.90 16.65 20.36
C ARG A 277 -16.21 17.99 20.99
N TYR A 278 -15.34 18.96 20.70
CA TYR A 278 -15.32 20.28 21.30
C TYR A 278 -15.06 21.35 20.25
N VAL A 279 -15.66 22.53 20.43
CA VAL A 279 -15.38 23.73 19.63
C VAL A 279 -14.99 24.90 20.54
N PRO A 280 -14.11 25.80 20.09
CA PRO A 280 -13.68 26.95 20.85
C PRO A 280 -14.81 27.96 21.02
N THR A 281 -14.80 28.61 22.17
CA THR A 281 -15.67 29.74 22.52
C THR A 281 -14.79 30.94 22.91
N PRO A 282 -15.37 32.14 23.06
CA PRO A 282 -14.64 33.26 23.65
C PRO A 282 -14.03 32.93 25.03
N ASP A 283 -14.71 32.11 25.83
CA ASP A 283 -14.27 31.73 27.19
C ASP A 283 -13.12 30.71 27.20
N SER A 284 -12.96 29.91 26.15
CA SER A 284 -11.81 29.00 26.01
C SER A 284 -10.54 29.70 25.50
N GLY A 285 -10.72 30.84 24.85
CA GLY A 285 -9.71 31.47 24.00
C GLY A 285 -9.49 30.72 22.67
N ASN A 286 -8.55 31.23 21.88
CA ASN A 286 -8.18 30.66 20.59
C ASN A 286 -7.37 29.35 20.74
N ALA A 287 -7.46 28.48 19.73
CA ALA A 287 -6.66 27.26 19.67
C ALA A 287 -5.17 27.60 19.49
N MET A 288 -4.34 27.13 20.41
CA MET A 288 -2.88 27.18 20.30
C MET A 288 -2.39 25.84 19.74
N THR A 289 -2.02 25.84 18.47
CA THR A 289 -1.63 24.64 17.74
C THR A 289 -0.12 24.45 17.72
N GLY A 290 0.33 23.20 17.81
CA GLY A 290 1.76 22.90 17.82
C GLY A 290 2.06 21.41 17.74
N GLU A 291 3.37 21.12 17.66
CA GLU A 291 3.87 19.75 17.58
C GLU A 291 3.68 18.99 18.90
N ALA A 292 3.41 17.69 18.80
CA ALA A 292 3.32 16.83 19.98
C ALA A 292 4.63 16.78 20.77
N GLY A 293 4.53 16.81 22.10
CA GLY A 293 5.69 16.77 22.99
C GLY A 293 6.51 18.07 23.07
N ARG A 294 6.06 19.17 22.45
CA ARG A 294 6.72 20.49 22.49
C ARG A 294 5.82 21.55 23.11
N ASN A 295 6.41 22.60 23.69
CA ASN A 295 5.70 23.78 24.20
C ASN A 295 4.52 23.44 25.15
N GLY A 296 4.70 22.44 26.02
CA GLY A 296 3.66 22.00 26.97
C GLY A 296 2.57 21.12 26.38
N LEU A 297 2.64 20.77 25.09
CA LEU A 297 1.75 19.80 24.44
C LEU A 297 2.18 18.37 24.78
N GLY A 298 1.20 17.51 24.98
CA GLY A 298 1.39 16.08 25.24
C GLY A 298 1.97 15.34 24.05
N SER A 299 2.55 14.17 24.31
CA SER A 299 3.05 13.26 23.27
C SER A 299 1.92 12.40 22.69
N VAL A 300 2.11 11.94 21.46
CA VAL A 300 1.20 10.97 20.83
C VAL A 300 1.69 9.56 21.16
N ARG A 301 0.75 8.63 21.34
CA ARG A 301 1.07 7.20 21.46
C ARG A 301 0.22 6.43 20.46
N SER A 302 0.87 5.69 19.58
CA SER A 302 0.20 4.80 18.64
C SER A 302 -0.31 3.54 19.36
N GLY A 303 -1.41 2.98 18.87
CA GLY A 303 -1.95 1.69 19.35
C GLY A 303 -2.53 1.71 20.77
N SER A 304 -2.74 2.88 21.38
CA SER A 304 -3.31 3.02 22.72
C SER A 304 -4.49 3.99 22.72
N LEU A 305 -5.57 3.64 23.41
CA LEU A 305 -6.71 4.52 23.65
C LEU A 305 -6.66 5.09 25.08
N GLU A 306 -7.02 6.36 25.24
CA GLU A 306 -7.11 7.00 26.55
C GLU A 306 -8.30 6.39 27.33
N ARG A 307 -8.04 5.84 28.51
CA ARG A 307 -9.10 5.28 29.37
C ARG A 307 -10.00 6.40 29.88
N SER A 308 -11.27 6.08 30.13
CA SER A 308 -12.17 6.99 30.84
C SER A 308 -11.51 7.46 32.14
N ASN A 309 -11.52 8.77 32.36
CA ASN A 309 -11.02 9.38 33.59
C ASN A 309 -12.03 9.30 34.75
N VAL A 310 -13.19 8.68 34.52
CA VAL A 310 -14.26 8.50 35.50
C VAL A 310 -14.05 7.21 36.29
N ASP A 311 -13.93 7.33 37.61
CA ASP A 311 -13.94 6.18 38.53
C ASP A 311 -15.38 5.87 38.95
N LEU A 312 -15.88 4.72 38.49
CA LEU A 312 -17.26 4.29 38.73
C LEU A 312 -17.59 4.20 40.22
N THR A 313 -16.62 3.84 41.07
CA THR A 313 -16.84 3.71 42.51
C THR A 313 -17.01 5.07 43.19
N ALA A 314 -16.18 6.05 42.80
CA ALA A 314 -16.26 7.41 43.32
C ALA A 314 -17.55 8.12 42.85
N GLU A 315 -17.91 7.97 41.57
CA GLU A 315 -19.16 8.54 41.04
C GLU A 315 -20.40 7.92 41.69
N LEU A 316 -20.40 6.61 41.97
CA LEU A 316 -21.52 5.96 42.66
C LEU A 316 -21.70 6.51 44.08
N VAL A 317 -20.61 6.72 44.82
CA VAL A 317 -20.66 7.35 46.15
C VAL A 317 -21.14 8.80 46.05
N GLY A 318 -20.69 9.55 45.05
CA GLY A 318 -21.17 10.90 44.76
C GLY A 318 -22.67 10.95 44.48
N LEU A 319 -23.20 10.00 43.71
CA LEU A 319 -24.64 9.87 43.44
C LEU A 319 -25.42 9.54 44.72
N ILE A 320 -24.93 8.62 45.55
CA ILE A 320 -25.55 8.29 46.85
C ILE A 320 -25.57 9.51 47.77
N ALA A 321 -24.49 10.30 47.79
CA ALA A 321 -24.43 11.55 48.57
C ALA A 321 -25.42 12.60 48.06
N ALA A 322 -25.48 12.82 46.74
CA ALA A 322 -26.46 13.71 46.11
C ALA A 322 -27.90 13.26 46.37
N GLN A 323 -28.18 11.96 46.29
CA GLN A 323 -29.49 11.38 46.58
C GLN A 323 -29.88 11.55 48.06
N ARG A 324 -28.94 11.34 49.00
CA ARG A 324 -29.15 11.61 50.43
C ARG A 324 -29.44 13.09 50.69
N ASN A 325 -28.70 14.00 50.05
CA ASN A 325 -28.96 15.44 50.16
C ASN A 325 -30.36 15.80 49.62
N PHE A 326 -30.76 15.20 48.49
CA PHE A 326 -32.11 15.39 47.95
C PHE A 326 -33.19 14.87 48.91
N GLN A 327 -33.01 13.66 49.47
CA GLN A 327 -33.92 13.10 50.45
C GLN A 327 -34.00 13.92 51.74
N ALA A 328 -32.86 14.45 52.22
CA ALA A 328 -32.80 15.31 53.39
C ALA A 328 -33.54 16.64 53.15
N ASN A 329 -33.33 17.27 51.99
CA ASN A 329 -34.04 18.49 51.58
C ASN A 329 -35.55 18.24 51.45
N ALA A 330 -35.95 17.11 50.85
CA ALA A 330 -37.35 16.72 50.74
C ALA A 330 -37.99 16.48 52.12
N LYS A 331 -37.28 15.84 53.06
CA LYS A 331 -37.76 15.60 54.42
C LYS A 331 -37.89 16.90 55.22
N ALA A 332 -36.99 17.85 55.02
CA ALA A 332 -37.12 19.19 55.59
C ALA A 332 -38.39 19.90 55.09
N MET A 333 -38.67 19.84 53.79
CA MET A 333 -39.92 20.38 53.21
C MET A 333 -41.18 19.71 53.74
N GLU A 334 -41.17 18.38 53.91
CA GLU A 334 -42.31 17.64 54.47
C GLU A 334 -42.57 18.03 55.94
N THR A 335 -41.49 18.21 56.72
CA THR A 335 -41.59 18.64 58.12
C THR A 335 -42.14 20.05 58.22
N ASP A 336 -41.68 20.96 57.36
CA ASP A 336 -42.19 22.34 57.27
C ASP A 336 -43.68 22.36 56.90
N SER A 337 -44.10 21.56 55.90
CA SER A 337 -45.50 21.42 55.52
C SER A 337 -46.37 20.86 56.66
N SER A 338 -45.86 19.90 57.44
CA SER A 338 -46.58 19.33 58.58
C SER A 338 -46.75 20.34 59.72
N LEU A 339 -45.74 21.18 59.97
CA LEU A 339 -45.82 22.25 60.95
C LEU A 339 -46.83 23.31 60.53
N LEU A 340 -46.82 23.72 59.26
CA LEU A 340 -47.81 24.63 58.69
C LEU A 340 -49.24 24.09 58.84
N GLN A 341 -49.47 22.81 58.54
CA GLN A 341 -50.78 22.18 58.71
C GLN A 341 -51.23 22.17 60.18
N THR A 342 -50.30 21.91 61.12
CA THR A 342 -50.58 21.92 62.55
C THR A 342 -50.96 23.34 63.03
N ILE A 343 -50.26 24.36 62.56
CA ILE A 343 -50.58 25.77 62.83
C ILE A 343 -51.97 26.13 62.30
N ILE A 344 -52.32 25.68 61.09
CA ILE A 344 -53.66 25.91 60.49
C ILE A 344 -54.75 25.24 61.33
N ASN A 345 -54.52 24.00 61.79
CA ASN A 345 -55.48 23.25 62.62
C ASN A 345 -55.63 23.82 64.04
N LEU A 346 -54.62 24.51 64.59
CA LEU A 346 -54.72 25.23 65.86
C LEU A 346 -55.49 26.56 65.75
N ARG A 347 -55.74 27.05 64.53
CA ARG A 347 -56.42 28.32 64.27
C ARG A 347 -57.90 28.15 63.90
N GLN A 348 -58.39 26.92 63.73
CA GLN A 348 -59.81 26.56 63.64
C GLN A 348 -60.36 26.22 65.01
#